data_AF-A0A4Y2AMT8-F1
#
_entry.id   AF-A0A4Y2AMT8-F1
#
_cell.length_a   1.000
_cell.length_b   1.000
_cell.length_c   1.000
_cell.angle_alpha   90.00
_cell.angle_beta   90.00
_cell.angle_gamma   90.00
#
_symmetry.space_group_name_H-M   'P 1'
#
loop_
_entity.id
_entity.type
_entity.pdbx_description
1 polymer ?
#
loop_
_entity_poly.entity_id
_entity_poly.type
_entity_poly.pdbx_seq_one_letter_code
_entity_poly.pdbx_strand_id
1 'polypeptide(L)'
;MCKKKEDLVEILKKIEPEGLDIKNCQGQSYDNGETMAGKYQGVQAHISESNPLAKFVPYTAYTLNLVGVMAGYFGTINCLYIYFSVSTNRWEVLLKYSPLALKKESDTRWSSRREAVTVVHKHLDKIVEALNHLALYAVSSPETKSVSVSLLKSIQTFESVAFTCFR
;
A
#
# COMPACT_ATOMS: atom_id res chain seq x y z
N MET A 1 3.41 32.82 -12.87
CA MET A 1 1.96 32.51 -12.81
C MET A 1 1.87 31.00 -12.59
N CYS A 2 1.29 30.56 -11.47
CA CYS A 2 1.62 29.27 -10.85
C CYS A 2 0.87 28.09 -11.51
N LYS A 3 1.59 27.02 -11.91
CA LYS A 3 1.06 25.76 -12.49
C LYS A 3 -0.26 25.26 -11.87
N LYS A 4 -0.46 25.50 -10.58
CA LYS A 4 -1.63 25.03 -9.80
C LYS A 4 -2.98 25.60 -10.27
N LYS A 5 -2.99 26.81 -10.86
CA LYS A 5 -4.20 27.38 -11.50
C LYS A 5 -4.50 26.77 -12.87
N GLU A 6 -3.47 26.26 -13.55
CA GLU A 6 -3.61 25.62 -14.87
C GLU A 6 -4.33 24.27 -14.74
N ASP A 7 -4.03 23.52 -13.68
CA ASP A 7 -4.67 22.23 -13.39
C ASP A 7 -6.19 22.37 -13.15
N LEU A 8 -6.61 23.39 -12.40
CA LEU A 8 -8.04 23.69 -12.20
C LEU A 8 -8.73 24.05 -13.53
N VAL A 9 -8.08 24.87 -14.35
CA VAL A 9 -8.62 25.26 -15.67
C VAL A 9 -8.76 24.04 -16.57
N GLU A 10 -7.83 23.09 -16.51
CA GLU A 10 -7.92 21.85 -17.27
C GLU A 10 -9.08 20.96 -16.81
N ILE A 11 -9.31 20.85 -15.48
CA ILE A 11 -10.45 20.12 -14.93
C ILE A 11 -11.76 20.74 -15.41
N LEU A 12 -11.92 22.06 -15.30
CA LEU A 12 -13.14 22.76 -15.73
C LEU A 12 -13.42 22.56 -17.22
N LYS A 13 -12.38 22.64 -18.06
CA LYS A 13 -12.49 22.38 -19.52
C LYS A 13 -12.91 20.96 -19.86
N LYS A 14 -12.60 19.97 -19.01
CA LYS A 14 -12.98 18.57 -19.24
C LYS A 14 -14.43 18.28 -18.84
N ILE A 15 -14.93 18.93 -17.80
CA ILE A 15 -16.28 18.66 -17.27
C ILE A 15 -17.37 19.50 -17.95
N GLU A 16 -17.01 20.67 -18.49
CA GLU A 16 -17.94 21.58 -19.18
C GLU A 16 -18.66 20.92 -20.39
N PRO A 17 -17.97 20.17 -21.28
CA PRO A 17 -18.63 19.45 -22.38
C PRO A 17 -19.59 18.34 -21.91
N GLU A 18 -19.42 17.82 -20.69
CA GLU A 18 -20.30 16.81 -20.10
C GLU A 18 -21.55 17.44 -19.44
N GLY A 19 -21.68 18.78 -19.48
CA GLY A 19 -22.78 19.50 -18.84
C GLY A 19 -22.68 19.53 -17.31
N LEU A 20 -21.49 19.27 -16.76
CA LEU A 20 -21.23 19.25 -15.33
C LEU A 20 -20.76 20.63 -14.85
N ASP A 21 -21.52 21.24 -13.93
CA ASP A 21 -21.15 22.48 -13.26
C ASP A 21 -20.46 22.17 -11.92
N ILE A 22 -19.26 22.73 -11.72
CA ILE A 22 -18.51 22.63 -10.46
C ILE A 22 -19.29 23.19 -9.26
N LYS A 23 -20.22 24.11 -9.47
CA LYS A 23 -21.11 24.63 -8.40
C LYS A 23 -22.07 23.57 -7.86
N ASN A 24 -22.34 22.52 -8.62
CA ASN A 24 -23.16 21.38 -8.18
C ASN A 24 -22.32 20.32 -7.47
N CYS A 25 -20.98 20.46 -7.43
CA CYS A 25 -20.09 19.55 -6.73
C CYS A 25 -20.35 19.57 -5.22
N GLN A 26 -20.50 18.39 -4.62
CA GLN A 26 -20.68 18.23 -3.16
C GLN A 26 -19.45 17.63 -2.48
N GLY A 27 -18.49 17.12 -3.25
CA GLY A 27 -17.31 16.49 -2.70
C GLY A 27 -16.21 16.30 -3.73
N GLN A 28 -14.98 16.36 -3.26
CA GLN A 28 -13.79 16.17 -4.07
C GLN A 28 -12.82 15.20 -3.38
N SER A 29 -12.27 14.24 -4.14
CA SER A 29 -11.31 13.26 -3.63
C SER A 29 -10.30 12.90 -4.71
N TYR A 30 -9.02 12.99 -4.37
CA TYR A 30 -7.88 12.67 -5.24
C TYR A 30 -6.63 12.49 -4.37
N ASP A 31 -5.47 12.29 -5.02
CA ASP A 31 -4.20 12.10 -4.32
C ASP A 31 -3.84 13.27 -3.38
N ASN A 32 -3.03 12.99 -2.37
CA ASN A 32 -2.63 13.99 -1.39
C ASN A 32 -1.42 14.83 -1.86
N GLY A 33 -1.19 14.90 -3.17
CA GLY A 33 -0.09 15.69 -3.72
C GLY A 33 -0.28 17.18 -3.40
N GLU A 34 0.81 17.90 -3.13
CA GLU A 34 0.74 19.31 -2.72
C GLU A 34 0.02 20.20 -3.75
N THR A 35 0.13 19.86 -5.03
CA THR A 35 -0.57 20.53 -6.13
C THR A 35 -2.08 20.31 -6.07
N MET A 36 -2.54 19.11 -5.72
CA MET A 36 -3.95 18.75 -5.72
C MET A 36 -4.59 19.07 -4.36
N ALA A 37 -4.05 18.50 -3.27
CA ALA A 37 -4.59 18.58 -1.91
C ALA A 37 -4.01 19.73 -1.07
N GLY A 38 -3.17 20.60 -1.65
CA GLY A 38 -2.56 21.72 -0.93
C GLY A 38 -3.60 22.65 -0.29
N LYS A 39 -3.45 22.90 1.02
CA LYS A 39 -4.41 23.67 1.84
C LYS A 39 -4.65 25.09 1.36
N TYR A 40 -3.62 25.75 0.82
CA TYR A 40 -3.66 27.18 0.52
C TYR A 40 -3.68 27.50 -0.98
N GLN A 41 -3.02 26.67 -1.80
CA GLN A 41 -2.81 26.93 -3.23
C GLN A 41 -3.01 25.66 -4.06
N GLY A 42 -3.54 24.60 -3.47
CA GLY A 42 -3.86 23.39 -4.21
C GLY A 42 -5.20 23.53 -4.94
N VAL A 43 -5.46 22.61 -5.87
CA VAL A 43 -6.75 22.49 -6.55
C VAL A 43 -7.90 22.43 -5.53
N GLN A 44 -7.71 21.74 -4.39
CA GLN A 44 -8.75 21.63 -3.36
C GLN A 44 -9.15 22.98 -2.78
N ALA A 45 -8.18 23.88 -2.61
CA ALA A 45 -8.39 25.16 -1.98
C ALA A 45 -9.22 26.04 -2.92
N HIS A 46 -8.86 26.06 -4.20
CA HIS A 46 -9.58 26.83 -5.21
C HIS A 46 -10.99 26.28 -5.50
N ILE A 47 -11.17 24.95 -5.52
CA ILE A 47 -12.52 24.36 -5.62
C ILE A 47 -13.34 24.74 -4.37
N SER A 48 -12.76 24.67 -3.17
CA SER A 48 -13.47 25.04 -1.93
C SER A 48 -13.80 26.54 -1.85
N GLU A 49 -12.95 27.41 -2.39
CA GLU A 49 -13.19 28.85 -2.52
C GLU A 49 -14.37 29.14 -3.46
N SER A 50 -14.43 28.45 -4.60
CA SER A 50 -15.52 28.62 -5.56
C SER A 50 -16.83 27.96 -5.14
N ASN A 51 -16.76 26.84 -4.42
CA ASN A 51 -17.90 26.08 -3.93
C ASN A 51 -17.61 25.51 -2.53
N PRO A 52 -18.01 26.21 -1.45
CA PRO A 52 -17.79 25.77 -0.07
C PRO A 52 -18.47 24.44 0.31
N LEU A 53 -19.42 23.96 -0.50
CA LEU A 53 -20.08 22.66 -0.33
C LEU A 53 -19.24 21.50 -0.84
N ALA A 54 -18.28 21.73 -1.74
CA ALA A 54 -17.40 20.71 -2.29
C ALA A 54 -16.33 20.27 -1.27
N LYS A 55 -16.74 19.48 -0.26
CA LYS A 55 -15.84 19.03 0.81
C LYS A 55 -14.76 18.11 0.28
N PHE A 56 -13.51 18.38 0.67
CA PHE A 56 -12.40 17.52 0.33
C PHE A 56 -12.26 16.36 1.29
N VAL A 57 -12.16 15.17 0.72
CA VAL A 57 -11.80 13.94 1.41
C VAL A 57 -10.54 13.40 0.76
N PRO A 58 -9.40 13.34 1.48
CA PRO A 58 -8.17 12.78 0.94
C PRO A 58 -8.37 11.32 0.55
N TYR A 59 -7.74 10.90 -0.54
CA TYR A 59 -7.90 9.54 -1.04
C TYR A 59 -7.36 8.51 -0.01
N THR A 60 -8.28 7.73 0.57
CA THR A 60 -8.03 6.84 1.71
C THR A 60 -6.94 5.81 1.43
N ALA A 61 -6.87 5.26 0.22
CA ALA A 61 -5.84 4.29 -0.14
C ALA A 61 -4.43 4.90 -0.13
N TYR A 62 -4.29 6.17 -0.49
CA TYR A 62 -3.01 6.87 -0.40
C TYR A 62 -2.60 7.08 1.07
N THR A 63 -3.55 7.52 1.91
CA THR A 63 -3.32 7.69 3.34
C THR A 63 -2.94 6.38 4.01
N LEU A 64 -3.64 5.27 3.70
CA LEU A 64 -3.32 3.95 4.23
C LEU A 64 -1.93 3.46 3.79
N ASN A 65 -1.57 3.69 2.53
CA ASN A 65 -0.22 3.40 2.04
C ASN A 65 0.84 4.19 2.79
N LEU A 66 0.61 5.48 3.08
CA LEU A 66 1.53 6.28 3.87
C LEU A 66 1.69 5.73 5.29
N VAL A 67 0.58 5.35 5.94
CA VAL A 67 0.63 4.72 7.26
C VAL A 67 1.38 3.38 7.21
N GLY A 68 1.17 2.56 6.19
CA GLY A 68 1.90 1.30 6.02
C GLY A 68 3.41 1.49 5.84
N VAL A 69 3.84 2.59 5.20
CA VAL A 69 5.26 2.97 5.13
C VAL A 69 5.78 3.38 6.51
N MET A 70 5.08 4.26 7.22
CA MET A 70 5.50 4.74 8.54
C MET A 70 5.53 3.61 9.59
N ALA A 71 4.62 2.65 9.49
CA ALA A 71 4.55 1.49 10.38
C ALA A 71 5.58 0.40 10.03
N GLY A 72 6.39 0.56 8.96
CA GLY A 72 7.36 -0.44 8.53
C GLY A 72 6.73 -1.74 7.99
N TYR A 73 5.42 -1.73 7.70
CA TYR A 73 4.70 -2.92 7.24
C TYR A 73 5.22 -3.43 5.90
N PHE A 74 5.43 -2.53 4.93
CA PHE A 74 6.00 -2.92 3.63
C PHE A 74 7.42 -3.46 3.75
N GLY A 75 8.21 -2.94 4.70
CA GLY A 75 9.52 -3.50 5.06
C GLY A 75 9.40 -4.96 5.51
N THR A 76 8.41 -5.29 6.34
CA THR A 76 8.15 -6.67 6.77
C THR A 76 7.80 -7.59 5.59
N ILE A 77 6.92 -7.13 4.69
CA ILE A 77 6.54 -7.88 3.47
C ILE A 77 7.76 -8.10 2.56
N ASN A 78 8.62 -7.10 2.41
CA ASN A 78 9.84 -7.22 1.63
C ASN A 78 10.88 -8.16 2.30
N CYS A 79 11.02 -8.10 3.63
CA CYS A 79 11.86 -9.05 4.38
C CYS A 79 11.36 -10.48 4.22
N LEU A 80 10.05 -10.70 4.21
CA LEU A 80 9.44 -12.01 3.92
C LEU A 80 9.85 -12.49 2.51
N TYR A 81 9.70 -11.64 1.50
CA TYR A 81 10.10 -11.95 0.13
C TYR A 81 11.59 -12.33 0.05
N ILE A 82 12.48 -11.48 0.58
CA ILE A 82 13.94 -11.69 0.57
C ILE A 82 14.29 -12.99 1.30
N TYR A 83 13.65 -13.24 2.45
CA TYR A 83 13.87 -14.45 3.21
C TYR A 83 13.59 -15.68 2.34
N PHE A 84 12.43 -15.79 1.70
CA PHE A 84 12.18 -16.97 0.87
C PHE A 84 13.03 -16.98 -0.42
N SER A 85 13.23 -15.84 -1.10
CA SER A 85 13.86 -15.79 -2.43
C SER A 85 15.37 -16.03 -2.43
N VAL A 86 16.07 -15.79 -1.31
CA VAL A 86 17.53 -15.95 -1.23
C VAL A 86 17.96 -17.43 -1.15
N SER A 87 17.03 -18.37 -0.94
CA SER A 87 17.35 -19.81 -0.88
C SER A 87 16.31 -20.64 -1.62
N THR A 88 16.78 -21.45 -2.56
CA THR A 88 15.95 -22.42 -3.28
C THR A 88 15.22 -23.36 -2.33
N ASN A 89 15.90 -23.88 -1.31
CA ASN A 89 15.28 -24.74 -0.29
C ASN A 89 14.13 -24.04 0.44
N ARG A 90 14.31 -22.78 0.86
CA ARG A 90 13.23 -22.02 1.55
C ARG A 90 12.08 -21.73 0.60
N TRP A 91 12.39 -21.36 -0.65
CA TRP A 91 11.39 -21.15 -1.68
C TRP A 91 10.55 -22.40 -1.95
N GLU A 92 11.19 -23.56 -2.06
CA GLU A 92 10.50 -24.85 -2.22
C GLU A 92 9.61 -25.18 -1.02
N VAL A 93 10.07 -24.91 0.20
CA VAL A 93 9.23 -25.07 1.40
C VAL A 93 7.99 -24.19 1.31
N LEU A 94 8.12 -22.91 0.95
CA LEU A 94 6.97 -22.02 0.77
C LEU A 94 5.99 -22.57 -0.28
N LEU A 95 6.50 -23.04 -1.42
CA LEU A 95 5.69 -23.56 -2.51
C LEU A 95 4.90 -24.83 -2.14
N LYS A 96 5.32 -25.58 -1.11
CA LYS A 96 4.54 -26.70 -0.57
C LYS A 96 3.23 -26.25 0.09
N TYR A 97 3.20 -25.05 0.68
CA TYR A 97 2.05 -24.51 1.40
C TYR A 97 1.24 -23.54 0.53
N SER A 98 1.91 -22.70 -0.26
CA SER A 98 1.30 -21.66 -1.11
C SER A 98 1.68 -21.80 -2.58
N PRO A 99 0.72 -22.00 -3.51
CA PRO A 99 1.00 -22.08 -4.94
C PRO A 99 1.33 -20.70 -5.57
N LEU A 100 1.10 -19.59 -4.86
CA LEU A 100 1.44 -18.25 -5.34
C LEU A 100 2.77 -17.78 -4.75
N ALA A 101 3.66 -17.36 -5.64
CA ALA A 101 4.95 -16.75 -5.33
C ALA A 101 4.76 -15.40 -4.62
N LEU A 102 5.50 -15.19 -3.52
CA LEU A 102 5.64 -13.86 -2.92
C LEU A 102 6.19 -12.89 -3.96
N LYS A 103 5.72 -11.64 -3.90
CA LYS A 103 6.14 -10.58 -4.79
C LYS A 103 7.02 -9.59 -4.07
N LYS A 104 8.05 -9.12 -4.77
CA LYS A 104 8.88 -8.03 -4.31
C LYS A 104 8.09 -6.72 -4.36
N GLU A 105 8.16 -5.97 -3.29
CA GLU A 105 7.64 -4.61 -3.21
C GLU A 105 8.66 -3.62 -3.82
N SER A 106 8.17 -2.55 -4.43
CA SER A 106 8.99 -1.49 -5.02
C SER A 106 8.57 -0.15 -4.46
N ASP A 107 9.56 0.60 -3.97
CA ASP A 107 9.38 1.93 -3.38
C ASP A 107 8.74 2.93 -4.35
N THR A 108 8.99 2.78 -5.65
CA THR A 108 8.57 3.74 -6.69
C THR A 108 7.26 3.35 -7.37
N ARG A 109 6.75 2.12 -7.17
CA ARG A 109 5.54 1.62 -7.83
C ARG A 109 4.51 1.16 -6.82
N TRP A 110 3.54 2.03 -6.54
CA TRP A 110 2.37 1.74 -5.72
C TRP A 110 1.69 0.40 -6.05
N SER A 111 1.54 0.08 -7.34
CA SER A 111 0.90 -1.18 -7.76
C SER A 111 1.63 -2.42 -7.23
N SER A 112 2.95 -2.38 -7.10
CA SER A 112 3.74 -3.49 -6.57
C SER A 112 3.44 -3.78 -5.10
N ARG A 113 3.20 -2.74 -4.28
CA ARG A 113 2.80 -2.88 -2.88
C ARG A 113 1.46 -3.59 -2.77
N ARG A 114 0.47 -3.13 -3.54
CA ARG A 114 -0.84 -3.76 -3.60
C ARG A 114 -0.73 -5.23 -3.99
N GLU A 115 0.06 -5.55 -5.01
CA GLU A 115 0.26 -6.92 -5.44
C GLU A 115 0.92 -7.80 -4.37
N ALA A 116 1.97 -7.30 -3.71
CA ALA A 116 2.66 -8.02 -2.63
C ALA A 116 1.74 -8.28 -1.44
N VAL A 117 1.00 -7.26 -0.98
CA VAL A 117 0.02 -7.39 0.11
C VAL A 117 -1.10 -8.35 -0.27
N THR A 118 -1.57 -8.32 -1.53
CA THR A 118 -2.63 -9.24 -1.99
C THR A 118 -2.21 -10.70 -1.89
N VAL A 119 -0.96 -11.03 -2.21
CA VAL A 119 -0.44 -12.40 -2.08
C VAL A 119 -0.36 -12.80 -0.61
N VAL A 120 0.19 -11.93 0.24
CA VAL A 120 0.29 -12.22 1.68
C VAL A 120 -1.07 -12.38 2.32
N HIS A 121 -2.04 -11.52 1.99
CA HIS A 121 -3.42 -11.63 2.46
C HIS A 121 -4.07 -12.97 2.10
N LYS A 122 -3.92 -13.42 0.85
CA LYS A 122 -4.54 -14.66 0.37
C LYS A 122 -3.93 -15.93 0.99
N HIS A 123 -2.71 -15.85 1.49
CA HIS A 123 -1.91 -17.01 1.90
C HIS A 123 -1.23 -16.82 3.25
N LEU A 124 -1.78 -15.94 4.10
CA LEU A 124 -1.18 -15.57 5.38
C LEU A 124 -1.00 -16.80 6.28
N ASP A 125 -2.03 -17.64 6.37
CA ASP A 125 -2.05 -18.94 7.04
C ASP A 125 -0.89 -19.83 6.57
N LYS A 126 -0.78 -20.01 5.25
CA LYS A 126 0.23 -20.85 4.61
C LYS A 126 1.66 -20.33 4.79
N ILE A 127 1.83 -19.01 4.75
CA ILE A 127 3.11 -18.35 5.01
C ILE A 127 3.54 -18.59 6.46
N VAL A 128 2.61 -18.48 7.40
CA VAL A 128 2.86 -18.75 8.83
C VAL A 128 3.25 -20.22 9.03
N GLU A 129 2.55 -21.17 8.40
CA GLU A 129 2.92 -22.59 8.43
C GLU A 129 4.33 -22.86 7.88
N ALA A 130 4.66 -22.26 6.72
CA ALA A 130 5.98 -22.39 6.13
C ALA A 130 7.09 -21.84 7.04
N LEU A 131 6.86 -20.67 7.67
CA LEU A 131 7.82 -20.08 8.61
C LEU A 131 7.96 -20.93 9.88
N ASN A 132 6.86 -21.48 10.42
CA ASN A 132 6.91 -22.39 11.57
C ASN A 132 7.70 -23.66 11.25
N HIS A 133 7.50 -24.24 10.07
CA HIS A 133 8.27 -25.38 9.60
C HIS A 133 9.77 -25.05 9.53
N LEU A 134 10.13 -23.88 8.99
CA LEU A 134 11.52 -23.43 8.90
C LEU A 134 12.14 -23.11 10.27
N ALA A 135 11.36 -22.59 11.21
CA ALA A 135 11.81 -22.32 12.57
C ALA A 135 12.12 -23.61 13.36
N LEU A 136 11.29 -24.65 13.19
CA LEU A 136 11.37 -25.89 13.97
C LEU A 136 12.27 -26.96 13.34
N TYR A 137 12.09 -27.23 12.05
CA TYR A 137 12.57 -28.48 11.43
C TYR A 137 13.64 -28.31 10.37
N ALA A 138 13.84 -27.09 9.87
CA ALA A 138 14.76 -26.94 8.75
C ALA A 138 16.21 -27.18 9.18
N VAL A 139 16.94 -27.95 8.37
CA VAL A 139 18.40 -28.10 8.36
C VAL A 139 19.01 -26.76 7.92
N SER A 140 18.82 -25.74 8.73
CA SER A 140 19.23 -24.37 8.47
C SER A 140 20.14 -23.91 9.59
N SER A 141 20.97 -22.92 9.28
CA SER A 141 21.81 -22.27 10.26
C SER A 141 20.98 -21.65 11.39
N PRO A 142 21.54 -21.49 12.61
CA PRO A 142 20.87 -20.81 13.72
C PRO A 142 20.30 -19.43 13.35
N GLU A 143 21.00 -18.70 12.49
CA GLU A 143 20.59 -17.38 11.99
C GLU A 143 19.31 -17.50 11.17
N THR A 144 19.22 -18.50 10.30
CA THR A 144 18.03 -18.73 9.46
C THR A 144 16.79 -19.00 10.30
N LYS A 145 16.93 -19.79 11.37
CA LYS A 145 15.84 -20.07 12.33
C LYS A 145 15.45 -18.82 13.12
N SER A 146 16.42 -18.05 13.59
CA SER A 146 16.20 -16.79 14.30
C SER A 146 15.42 -15.79 13.44
N VAL A 147 15.75 -15.68 12.15
CA VAL A 147 15.02 -14.83 11.21
C VAL A 147 13.59 -15.34 10.96
N SER A 148 13.36 -16.66 10.84
CA SER A 148 11.99 -17.21 10.76
C SER A 148 11.14 -16.82 11.96
N VAL A 149 11.68 -16.99 13.16
CA VAL A 149 10.98 -16.66 14.42
C VAL A 149 10.69 -15.16 14.50
N SER A 150 11.64 -14.32 14.08
CA SER A 150 11.45 -12.87 14.05
C SER A 150 10.36 -12.47 13.05
N LEU A 151 10.37 -13.05 11.84
CA LEU A 151 9.34 -12.80 10.82
C LEU A 151 7.95 -13.26 11.28
N LEU A 152 7.84 -14.41 11.96
CA LEU A 152 6.60 -14.89 12.57
C LEU A 152 6.03 -13.86 13.55
N LYS A 153 6.86 -13.35 14.45
CA LYS A 153 6.44 -12.32 15.41
C LYS A 153 5.96 -11.05 14.70
N SER A 154 6.68 -10.60 13.67
CA SER A 154 6.35 -9.38 12.93
C SER A 154 5.06 -9.49 12.12
N ILE A 155 4.82 -10.61 11.45
CA ILE A 155 3.63 -10.79 10.59
C ILE A 155 2.35 -11.06 11.39
N GLN A 156 2.48 -11.57 12.61
CA GLN A 156 1.35 -11.89 13.49
C GLN A 156 0.95 -10.74 14.44
N THR A 157 1.59 -9.57 14.37
CA THR A 157 1.14 -8.42 15.14
C THR A 157 -0.24 -7.94 14.66
N PHE A 158 -0.99 -7.30 15.55
CA PHE A 158 -2.30 -6.75 15.22
C PHE A 158 -2.20 -5.77 14.05
N GLU A 159 -1.18 -4.90 14.06
CA GLU A 159 -0.94 -3.91 13.02
C GLU A 159 -0.69 -4.58 11.66
N SER A 160 0.18 -5.60 11.62
CA SER A 160 0.49 -6.33 10.37
C SER A 160 -0.73 -7.03 9.80
N VAL A 161 -1.52 -7.69 10.65
CA VAL A 161 -2.77 -8.34 10.22
C VAL A 161 -3.78 -7.31 9.73
N ALA A 162 -3.94 -6.19 10.45
CA ALA A 162 -4.81 -5.09 10.06
C ALA A 162 -4.43 -4.55 8.67
N PHE A 163 -3.15 -4.19 8.44
CA PHE A 163 -2.69 -3.71 7.13
C PHE A 163 -2.81 -4.75 6.02
N THR A 164 -2.73 -6.04 6.35
CA THR A 164 -2.97 -7.13 5.39
C THR A 164 -4.44 -7.22 4.97
N CYS A 165 -5.36 -6.83 5.85
CA CYS A 165 -6.81 -6.95 5.64
C CYS A 165 -7.47 -5.69 5.03
N PHE A 166 -6.90 -4.50 5.22
CA PHE A 166 -7.43 -3.26 4.64
C PHE A 166 -7.10 -3.14 3.14
N ARG A 167 -8.13 -2.97 2.30
CA ARG A 167 -8.04 -2.81 0.84
C ARG A 167 -8.24 -1.36 0.40
#